data_AF-A0A8J4XB89-F1
#
_entry.id   AF-A0A8J4XB89-F1
#
_cell.length_a   1.000
_cell.length_b   1.000
_cell.length_c   1.000
_cell.angle_alpha   90.00
_cell.angle_beta   90.00
_cell.angle_gamma   90.00
#
_symmetry.space_group_name_H-M   'P 1'
#
loop_
_entity.id
_entity.type
_entity.pdbx_description
1 polymer ?
#
loop_
_entity_poly.entity_id
_entity_poly.type
_entity_poly.pdbx_seq_one_letter_code
_entity_poly.pdbx_strand_id
1 'polypeptide(L)'
;AGETIWGNDECTKKCTCNPTNGQVQCVDTSCPIGTSCSVVKGIQDCHKILTGTCNIYGDPHYNTFDNSTYDFQGTCTYTAAQGCHLEGTKLTPFSVVIENERWNEIQNTPNVSMAK
;
A
#
# COMPACT_ATOMS: atom_id res chain seq x y z
N ALA A 1 34.11 9.67 -4.48
CA ALA A 1 34.31 10.69 -5.55
C ALA A 1 33.24 10.46 -6.62
N GLY A 2 32.45 11.49 -6.98
CA GLY A 2 31.24 11.33 -7.80
C GLY A 2 29.99 10.87 -7.02
N GLU A 3 30.01 10.99 -5.70
CA GLU A 3 28.86 10.65 -4.84
C GLU A 3 27.69 11.58 -5.14
N THR A 4 26.50 11.01 -5.14
CA THR A 4 25.26 11.71 -5.46
C THR A 4 24.28 11.55 -4.32
N ILE A 5 23.72 12.67 -3.87
CA ILE A 5 22.78 12.75 -2.74
C ILE A 5 21.48 13.41 -3.18
N TRP A 6 20.42 13.18 -2.40
CA TRP A 6 19.18 13.94 -2.52
C TRP A 6 19.35 15.32 -1.88
N GLY A 7 18.90 16.36 -2.58
CA GLY A 7 18.96 17.74 -2.11
C GLY A 7 17.74 18.16 -1.28
N ASN A 8 16.73 17.30 -1.16
CA ASN A 8 15.52 17.50 -0.36
C ASN A 8 14.84 16.16 -0.04
N ASP A 9 13.82 16.21 0.82
CA ASP A 9 13.08 15.04 1.29
C ASP A 9 12.05 14.50 0.27
N GLU A 10 11.86 15.21 -0.85
CA GLU A 10 10.85 14.89 -1.86
C GLU A 10 11.44 14.19 -3.09
N CYS A 11 12.75 13.93 -3.09
CA CYS A 11 13.49 13.39 -4.24
C CYS A 11 13.30 14.23 -5.51
N THR A 12 13.06 15.54 -5.38
CA THR A 12 12.86 16.46 -6.52
C THR A 12 14.15 17.16 -6.94
N LYS A 13 15.24 16.95 -6.20
CA LYS A 13 16.55 17.54 -6.49
C LYS A 13 17.66 16.55 -6.17
N LYS A 14 18.60 16.37 -7.09
CA LYS A 14 19.73 15.44 -6.94
C LYS A 14 21.04 16.20 -7.14
N CYS A 15 21.96 16.04 -6.20
CA CYS A 15 23.21 16.81 -6.14
C CYS A 15 24.42 15.88 -6.23
N THR A 16 25.36 16.19 -7.12
CA THR A 16 26.60 15.43 -7.31
C THR A 16 27.80 16.34 -7.03
N CYS A 17 28.77 15.82 -6.28
CA CYS A 17 30.03 16.53 -6.04
C CYS A 17 31.00 16.27 -7.19
N ASN A 18 31.41 17.33 -7.89
CA ASN A 18 32.43 17.25 -8.92
C ASN A 18 33.80 16.99 -8.27
N PRO A 19 34.45 15.85 -8.54
CA PRO A 19 35.67 15.45 -7.85
C PRO A 19 36.90 16.28 -8.26
N THR A 20 36.84 17.03 -9.37
CA THR A 20 37.97 17.80 -9.90
C THR A 20 38.05 19.20 -9.30
N ASN A 21 36.91 19.84 -9.03
CA ASN A 21 36.85 21.21 -8.51
C ASN A 21 36.10 21.34 -7.18
N GLY A 22 35.56 20.25 -6.63
CA GLY A 22 34.83 20.23 -5.36
C GLY A 22 33.46 20.92 -5.41
N GLN A 23 33.00 21.35 -6.58
CA GLN A 23 31.73 22.05 -6.72
C GLN A 23 30.56 21.06 -6.70
N VAL A 24 29.55 21.35 -5.88
CA VAL A 24 28.29 20.60 -5.85
C VAL A 24 27.39 21.10 -6.97
N GLN A 25 26.98 20.20 -7.86
CA GLN A 25 26.03 20.50 -8.94
C GLN A 25 24.72 19.78 -8.65
N CYS A 26 23.64 20.54 -8.54
CA CYS A 26 22.30 20.02 -8.28
C CYS A 26 21.42 20.18 -9.52
N VAL A 27 20.67 19.13 -9.82
CA VAL A 27 19.69 19.09 -10.92
C VAL A 27 18.32 18.76 -10.36
N ASP A 28 17.30 19.42 -10.89
CA ASP A 28 15.92 19.06 -10.60
C ASP A 28 15.60 17.72 -11.26
N THR A 29 14.84 16.89 -10.56
CA THR A 29 14.50 15.53 -11.00
C THR A 29 13.15 15.11 -10.41
N SER A 30 12.69 13.93 -10.77
CA SER A 30 11.46 13.36 -10.23
C SER A 30 11.59 11.85 -10.24
N CYS A 31 10.92 11.19 -9.29
CA CYS A 31 10.89 9.73 -9.28
C CYS A 31 10.22 9.19 -10.56
N PRO A 32 10.73 8.08 -11.13
CA PRO A 32 10.08 7.38 -12.24
C PRO A 32 8.62 7.03 -11.94
N ILE A 33 7.82 6.87 -12.99
CA ILE A 33 6.43 6.41 -12.88
C ILE A 33 6.39 5.06 -12.16
N GLY A 34 5.47 4.92 -11.20
CA GLY A 34 5.33 3.71 -10.37
C GLY A 34 6.33 3.64 -9.20
N THR A 35 7.07 4.72 -8.94
CA THR A 35 7.92 4.85 -7.75
C THR A 35 7.56 6.11 -6.97
N SER A 36 7.82 6.10 -5.66
CA SER A 36 7.63 7.24 -4.76
C SER A 36 8.89 7.47 -3.94
N CYS A 37 9.18 8.73 -3.62
CA CYS A 37 10.26 9.07 -2.70
C CYS A 37 9.91 8.57 -1.29
N SER A 38 10.75 7.69 -0.74
CA SER A 38 10.58 7.21 0.64
C SER A 38 11.91 6.78 1.25
N VAL A 39 11.97 6.71 2.58
CA VAL A 39 13.14 6.20 3.31
C VAL A 39 12.91 4.74 3.66
N VAL A 40 13.64 3.82 3.02
CA VAL A 40 13.57 2.38 3.30
C VAL A 40 14.90 1.94 3.90
N LYS A 41 14.86 1.39 5.13
CA LYS A 41 16.06 0.99 5.89
C LYS A 41 17.12 2.11 6.00
N GLY A 42 16.66 3.34 6.18
CA GLY A 42 17.52 4.52 6.31
C GLY A 42 18.03 5.11 4.98
N ILE A 43 17.67 4.52 3.83
CA ILE A 43 18.08 5.01 2.51
C ILE A 43 16.90 5.72 1.85
N GLN A 44 17.04 7.03 1.65
CA GLN A 44 16.12 7.83 0.84
C GLN A 44 16.37 7.55 -0.64
N ASP A 45 15.35 7.06 -1.34
CA ASP A 45 15.41 6.85 -2.80
C ASP A 45 13.99 6.78 -3.39
N CYS A 46 13.90 6.65 -4.70
CA CYS A 46 12.68 6.32 -5.40
C CYS A 46 12.41 4.82 -5.31
N HIS A 47 11.54 4.43 -4.39
CA HIS A 47 11.15 3.03 -4.18
C HIS A 47 9.89 2.73 -4.97
N LYS A 48 9.75 1.48 -5.44
CA LYS A 48 8.52 1.05 -6.11
C LYS A 48 7.32 1.24 -5.19
N ILE A 49 6.24 1.80 -5.75
CA ILE A 49 4.94 1.81 -5.11
C ILE A 49 4.45 0.36 -5.14
N LEU A 50 4.39 -0.27 -3.97
CA LEU A 50 3.89 -1.63 -3.84
C LEU A 50 2.36 -1.57 -3.73
N THR A 51 1.70 -2.41 -4.54
CA THR A 51 0.25 -2.66 -4.41
C THR A 51 0.05 -4.02 -3.79
N GLY A 52 -0.82 -4.10 -2.79
CA GLY A 52 -1.28 -5.36 -2.22
C GLY A 52 -2.77 -5.53 -2.51
N THR A 53 -3.20 -6.77 -2.73
CA THR A 53 -4.62 -7.10 -2.92
C THR A 53 -5.06 -8.03 -1.81
N CYS A 54 -6.12 -7.66 -1.10
CA CYS A 54 -6.87 -8.55 -0.22
C CYS A 54 -8.08 -9.07 -0.99
N ASN A 55 -8.31 -10.39 -0.98
CA ASN A 55 -9.41 -11.03 -1.69
C ASN A 55 -10.28 -11.80 -0.70
N ILE A 56 -11.60 -11.64 -0.81
CA ILE A 56 -12.60 -12.36 -0.01
C ILE A 56 -13.62 -12.93 -0.99
N TYR A 57 -13.79 -14.25 -0.99
CA TYR A 57 -14.66 -14.94 -1.95
C TYR A 57 -15.20 -16.26 -1.40
N GLY A 58 -16.35 -16.69 -1.92
CA GLY A 58 -16.95 -17.99 -1.58
C GLY A 58 -17.40 -18.08 -0.11
N ASP A 59 -17.31 -19.29 0.46
CA ASP A 59 -17.69 -19.61 1.84
C ASP A 59 -16.54 -20.32 2.59
N PRO A 60 -15.80 -19.62 3.47
CA PRO A 60 -15.45 -18.22 3.40
C PRO A 60 -13.92 -18.10 3.30
N HIS A 61 -13.42 -17.91 2.08
CA HIS A 61 -11.98 -17.88 1.81
C HIS A 61 -11.45 -16.45 1.83
N TYR A 62 -10.44 -16.23 2.67
CA TYR A 62 -9.74 -14.94 2.80
C TYR A 62 -8.30 -15.09 2.34
N ASN A 63 -7.87 -14.16 1.49
CA ASN A 63 -6.47 -13.95 1.14
C ASN A 63 -6.08 -12.53 1.57
N THR A 64 -5.14 -12.43 2.50
CA THR A 64 -4.64 -11.16 3.03
C THR A 64 -3.67 -10.46 2.07
N PHE A 65 -3.34 -9.20 2.36
CA PHE A 65 -2.38 -8.42 1.58
C PHE A 65 -0.97 -9.02 1.50
N ASP A 66 -0.55 -9.78 2.52
CA ASP A 66 0.70 -10.53 2.59
C ASP A 66 0.57 -11.97 2.05
N ASN A 67 -0.54 -12.27 1.36
CA ASN A 67 -0.79 -13.53 0.69
C ASN A 67 -0.95 -14.74 1.64
N SER A 68 -1.38 -14.49 2.88
CA SER A 68 -1.80 -15.54 3.82
C SER A 68 -3.25 -15.92 3.54
N THR A 69 -3.53 -17.23 3.52
CA THR A 69 -4.87 -17.77 3.27
C THR A 69 -5.45 -18.36 4.54
N TYR A 70 -6.72 -18.05 4.82
CA TYR A 70 -7.46 -18.68 5.92
C TYR A 70 -8.96 -18.72 5.64
N ASP A 71 -9.64 -19.62 6.35
CA ASP A 71 -11.09 -19.72 6.35
C ASP A 71 -11.65 -19.19 7.66
N PHE A 72 -12.68 -18.35 7.57
CA PHE A 72 -13.33 -17.76 8.75
C PHE A 72 -14.86 -17.68 8.61
N GLN A 73 -15.56 -18.55 9.35
CA GLN A 73 -17.03 -18.64 9.36
C GLN A 73 -17.63 -17.84 10.52
N GLY A 74 -17.74 -16.53 10.30
CA GLY A 74 -18.44 -15.60 11.19
C GLY A 74 -19.85 -15.26 10.71
N THR A 75 -20.71 -14.75 11.60
CA THR A 75 -22.09 -14.36 11.27
C THR A 75 -22.41 -12.90 11.67
N CYS A 76 -21.37 -12.09 11.78
CA CYS A 76 -21.45 -10.70 12.19
C CYS A 76 -20.88 -9.79 11.10
N THR A 77 -20.90 -8.49 11.39
CA THR A 77 -20.15 -7.48 10.64
C THR A 77 -18.68 -7.46 11.06
N TYR A 78 -17.77 -7.45 10.09
CA TYR A 78 -16.32 -7.47 10.30
C TYR A 78 -15.63 -6.37 9.50
N THR A 79 -14.48 -5.89 9.99
CA THR A 79 -13.63 -4.97 9.23
C THR A 79 -12.66 -5.78 8.38
N ALA A 80 -12.78 -5.69 7.06
CA ALA A 80 -11.90 -6.38 6.12
C ALA A 80 -10.57 -5.62 5.90
N ALA A 81 -10.63 -4.29 5.82
CA ALA A 81 -9.46 -3.44 5.70
C ALA A 81 -9.74 -2.05 6.28
N GLN A 82 -8.76 -1.46 6.96
CA GLN A 82 -8.86 -0.10 7.48
C GLN A 82 -7.47 0.55 7.48
N GLY A 83 -7.43 1.86 7.23
CA GLY A 83 -6.20 2.63 7.40
C GLY A 83 -5.83 2.76 8.88
N CYS A 84 -4.59 2.40 9.24
CA CYS A 84 -4.05 2.50 10.59
C CYS A 84 -2.86 3.48 10.62
N HIS A 85 -2.52 4.00 11.81
CA HIS A 85 -1.38 4.91 12.03
C HIS A 85 -1.38 6.18 11.15
N LEU A 86 -2.55 6.79 10.98
CA LEU A 86 -2.72 7.93 10.07
C LEU A 86 -2.34 9.28 10.69
N GLU A 87 -2.12 9.35 12.00
CA GLU A 87 -1.76 10.58 12.69
C GLU A 87 -0.45 11.18 12.13
N GLY A 88 -0.48 12.47 11.81
CA GLY A 88 0.66 13.19 11.21
C GLY A 88 0.90 12.89 9.72
N THR A 89 0.07 12.04 9.09
CA THR A 89 0.16 11.77 7.65
C THR A 89 -0.81 12.65 6.85
N LYS A 90 -0.60 12.76 5.53
CA LYS A 90 -1.52 13.41 4.59
C LYS A 90 -2.50 12.41 3.96
N LEU A 91 -2.63 11.21 4.50
CA LEU A 91 -3.45 10.13 3.93
C LEU A 91 -4.91 10.28 4.35
N THR A 92 -5.81 9.98 3.42
CA THR A 92 -7.26 9.93 3.71
C THR A 92 -7.60 8.65 4.45
N PRO A 93 -8.26 8.73 5.62
CA PRO A 93 -8.76 7.54 6.31
C PRO A 93 -9.78 6.77 5.46
N PHE A 94 -9.75 5.44 5.54
CA PHE A 94 -10.72 4.56 4.90
C PHE A 94 -11.01 3.35 5.77
N SER A 95 -12.19 2.76 5.58
CA SER A 95 -12.58 1.48 6.17
C SER A 95 -13.46 0.72 5.18
N VAL A 96 -13.20 -0.58 5.06
CA VAL A 96 -13.97 -1.55 4.28
C VAL A 96 -14.52 -2.55 5.27
N VAL A 97 -15.84 -2.59 5.36
CA VAL A 97 -16.60 -3.40 6.29
C VAL A 97 -17.40 -4.42 5.50
N ILE A 98 -17.40 -5.66 5.94
CA ILE A 98 -18.15 -6.77 5.35
C ILE A 98 -19.17 -7.30 6.35
N GLU A 99 -20.25 -7.87 5.85
CA GLU A 99 -21.25 -8.56 6.65
C GLU A 99 -21.38 -10.01 6.18
N ASN A 100 -21.14 -10.96 7.09
CA ASN A 100 -21.26 -12.38 6.81
C ASN A 100 -22.54 -12.92 7.44
N GLU A 101 -23.37 -13.61 6.67
CA GLU A 101 -24.60 -14.24 7.14
C GLU A 101 -24.52 -15.77 7.03
N ARG A 102 -25.32 -16.48 7.84
CA ARG A 102 -25.41 -17.94 7.73
C ARG A 102 -26.09 -18.34 6.43
N TRP A 103 -25.49 -19.31 5.75
CA TRP A 103 -26.12 -20.00 4.64
C TRP A 103 -27.21 -20.96 5.15
N ASN A 104 -28.47 -20.53 5.19
CA ASN A 104 -29.61 -21.41 5.43
C ASN A 104 -30.15 -21.91 4.08
N GLU A 105 -30.15 -23.23 3.85
CA GLU A 105 -30.60 -23.84 2.61
C GLU A 105 -32.06 -23.44 2.20
N ILE A 106 -32.18 -22.90 0.98
CA ILE A 106 -33.34 -22.93 0.03
C ILE A 106 -34.47 -21.90 0.21
N GLN A 107 -34.42 -20.82 -0.60
CA GLN A 107 -35.57 -20.37 -1.39
C GLN A 107 -35.12 -20.30 -2.87
N ASN A 108 -35.95 -20.80 -3.78
CA ASN A 108 -35.70 -21.07 -5.21
C ASN A 108 -35.33 -19.86 -6.11
N THR A 109 -34.40 -19.02 -5.70
CA THR A 109 -33.78 -17.97 -6.52
C THR A 109 -32.32 -17.85 -6.09
N PRO A 110 -31.33 -18.18 -6.94
CA PRO A 110 -29.92 -18.10 -6.57
C PRO A 110 -29.49 -16.63 -6.63
N ASN A 111 -29.84 -15.85 -5.61
CA ASN A 111 -29.19 -14.59 -5.34
C ASN A 111 -28.09 -14.89 -4.33
N VAL A 112 -26.92 -15.20 -4.90
CA VAL A 112 -25.66 -15.51 -4.22
C VAL A 112 -25.42 -14.57 -3.04
N SER A 113 -25.01 -15.12 -1.91
CA SER A 113 -24.45 -14.37 -0.77
C SER A 113 -23.11 -13.77 -1.20
N MET A 114 -23.14 -12.50 -1.58
CA MET A 114 -21.94 -11.71 -1.81
C MET A 114 -21.51 -11.12 -0.49
N ALA A 115 -20.20 -11.11 -0.21
CA ALA A 115 -19.63 -10.14 0.72
C ALA A 115 -20.13 -8.76 0.27
N LYS A 116 -21.04 -8.17 1.05
CA LYS A 116 -21.57 -6.85 0.77
C LYS A 116 -20.56 -5.79 1.18
#